data_AF-A0A925WXT7-F1
#
_entry.id   AF-A0A925WXT7-F1
#
_cell.length_a   1.000
_cell.length_b   1.000
_cell.length_c   1.000
_cell.angle_alpha   90.00
_cell.angle_beta   90.00
_cell.angle_gamma   90.00
#
_symmetry.space_group_name_H-M   'P 1'
#
loop_
_entity.id
_entity.type
_entity.pdbx_description
1 polymer ?
#
loop_
_entity_poly.entity_id
_entity_poly.type
_entity_poly.pdbx_seq_one_letter_code
_entity_poly.pdbx_strand_id
1 'polypeptide(L)'
;MKLPTPPNNSTAIYHRATVTERDPSISVSSEQRIPFGWPAFAVPPRREAPGVILRWKEPLRLAAPARLRVTVALDVREAKRIEARTALTGEPLGVFDIRYASVCQPFEVTMAPEVAARAVREGVRLRQEEGERPLWLFDGESSDTPEAFAPHFLGAVSGDRWGQFEARLCSSASLQAFGWIEGCVLDGLWQMARLPGGEAARKAVTAHLRRFVSPGGDLSYEGPGSAPQRNRTYGMEGLLPFAIIAQSEPQNPVLKLAEQEIRARLDKDNAVIDHDRTTTEGVYIAGYPLAALARAWKRDDLAALALAQLRTRRDRSVIQGKIYQNVGRGGDRAFLPNWARGVAWYLLGFARVLETLELGPGAEAADLHEEFRRAARWALPFQRADGLWGNFLDDPHAGVDTSGSAGIATALAIGARCGWLPGEAQAAARRTEAGLEAFLTPDGFLGGMAQFNKGGEALQRAPYRVMAPMAMGLAAQLRAALRAADRGSVKPIL
;
A
#
# COMPACT_ATOMS: atom_id res chain seq x y z
N MET A 1 -1.53 21.40 9.86
CA MET A 1 -0.65 20.84 10.91
C MET A 1 0.64 20.43 10.22
N LYS A 2 1.81 20.95 10.63
CA LYS A 2 3.10 20.54 10.05
C LYS A 2 3.29 19.04 10.24
N LEU A 3 3.75 18.36 9.20
CA LEU A 3 3.97 16.92 9.20
C LEU A 3 5.03 16.53 10.24
N PRO A 4 4.93 15.35 10.87
CA PRO A 4 6.01 14.85 11.69
C PRO A 4 7.25 14.68 10.80
N THR A 5 8.33 15.34 11.19
CA THR A 5 9.67 15.04 10.69
C THR A 5 9.93 13.56 10.99
N PRO A 6 10.57 12.79 10.09
CA PRO A 6 10.97 11.42 10.39
C PRO A 6 11.67 11.38 11.76
N PRO A 7 11.50 10.31 12.55
CA PRO A 7 12.25 10.15 13.79
C PRO A 7 13.75 10.40 13.52
N ASN A 8 14.46 10.92 14.52
CA ASN A 8 15.82 11.50 14.47
C ASN A 8 16.94 10.58 13.92
N ASN A 9 16.58 9.41 13.38
CA ASN A 9 17.47 8.36 12.91
C ASN A 9 17.46 8.19 11.38
N SER A 10 16.60 8.86 10.60
CA SER A 10 16.77 8.82 9.14
C SER A 10 17.98 9.64 8.73
N THR A 11 18.83 9.04 7.91
CA THR A 11 20.03 9.69 7.36
C THR A 11 19.87 9.97 5.86
N ALA A 12 18.67 9.73 5.31
CA ALA A 12 18.42 9.85 3.89
C ALA A 12 18.36 11.31 3.47
N ILE A 13 19.14 11.66 2.45
CA ILE A 13 19.22 13.02 1.89
C ILE A 13 18.53 13.01 0.53
N TYR A 14 17.64 13.97 0.28
CA TYR A 14 16.95 14.12 -1.01
C TYR A 14 17.44 15.39 -1.71
N HIS A 15 18.25 15.22 -2.74
CA HIS A 15 18.68 16.35 -3.57
C HIS A 15 17.55 16.70 -4.53
N ARG A 16 16.64 17.57 -4.08
CA ARG A 16 15.45 17.99 -4.83
C ARG A 16 15.83 18.75 -6.10
N ALA A 17 15.11 18.45 -7.17
CA ALA A 17 15.20 19.20 -8.41
C ALA A 17 14.34 20.47 -8.34
N THR A 18 14.73 21.49 -9.09
CA THR A 18 13.83 22.55 -9.55
C THR A 18 13.26 22.14 -10.90
N VAL A 19 11.94 22.23 -11.06
CA VAL A 19 11.25 21.91 -12.32
C VAL A 19 11.17 23.17 -13.18
N THR A 20 11.78 23.12 -14.37
CA THR A 20 11.86 24.20 -15.36
C THR A 20 11.26 23.77 -16.70
N GLU A 21 10.96 24.72 -17.58
CA GLU A 21 10.35 24.46 -18.90
C GLU A 21 9.01 23.69 -18.80
N ARG A 22 8.18 24.06 -17.83
CA ARG A 22 6.80 23.57 -17.72
C ARG A 22 5.95 24.21 -18.83
N ASP A 23 5.00 23.48 -19.40
CA ASP A 23 3.98 24.06 -20.27
C ASP A 23 2.82 24.58 -19.41
N PRO A 24 2.64 25.91 -19.28
CA PRO A 24 1.61 26.50 -18.43
C PRO A 24 0.19 26.32 -19.00
N SER A 25 0.04 25.93 -20.27
CA SER A 25 -1.27 25.69 -20.89
C SER A 25 -1.90 24.37 -20.43
N ILE A 26 -1.09 23.45 -19.90
CA ILE A 26 -1.54 22.15 -19.43
C ILE A 26 -2.00 22.26 -17.98
N SER A 27 -3.31 22.13 -17.78
CA SER A 27 -3.95 22.19 -16.47
C SER A 27 -4.56 20.84 -16.08
N VAL A 28 -4.73 20.65 -14.78
CA VAL A 28 -5.46 19.49 -14.25
C VAL A 28 -6.93 19.62 -14.67
N SER A 29 -7.53 18.52 -15.13
CA SER A 29 -8.96 18.48 -15.46
C SER A 29 -9.81 18.97 -14.28
N SER A 30 -10.91 19.68 -14.55
CA SER A 30 -11.86 20.13 -13.53
C SER A 30 -12.52 18.98 -12.75
N GLU A 31 -12.48 17.76 -13.29
CA GLU A 31 -12.99 16.55 -12.65
C GLU A 31 -11.97 15.89 -11.71
N GLN A 32 -10.73 16.37 -11.70
CA GLN A 32 -9.62 15.80 -10.92
C GLN A 32 -9.08 16.81 -9.91
N ARG A 33 -8.48 16.30 -8.84
CA ARG A 33 -7.81 17.13 -7.83
C ARG A 33 -6.45 16.54 -7.47
N ILE A 34 -5.42 17.38 -7.44
CA ILE A 34 -4.13 17.00 -6.85
C ILE A 34 -4.34 16.93 -5.34
N PRO A 35 -3.96 15.83 -4.68
CA PRO A 35 -4.25 15.63 -3.27
C PRO A 35 -3.51 16.65 -2.40
N PHE A 36 -4.05 16.89 -1.21
CA PHE A 36 -3.40 17.64 -0.13
C PHE A 36 -3.05 19.11 -0.41
N GLY A 37 -3.46 19.65 -1.56
CA GLY A 37 -3.05 20.98 -2.01
C GLY A 37 -1.57 21.07 -2.36
N TRP A 38 -0.91 19.93 -2.61
CA TRP A 38 0.49 19.91 -3.00
C TRP A 38 0.67 20.35 -4.46
N PRO A 39 1.72 21.12 -4.76
CA PRO A 39 2.02 21.51 -6.13
C PRO A 39 2.53 20.32 -6.96
N ALA A 40 2.18 20.34 -8.24
CA ALA A 40 2.48 19.29 -9.21
C ALA A 40 2.71 19.88 -10.60
N PHE A 41 3.36 19.12 -11.47
CA PHE A 41 3.61 19.46 -12.86
C PHE A 41 3.24 18.30 -13.78
N ALA A 42 2.88 18.64 -15.02
CA ALA A 42 2.60 17.67 -16.06
C ALA A 42 3.87 17.35 -16.87
N VAL A 43 4.06 16.08 -17.19
CA VAL A 43 4.92 15.63 -18.29
C VAL A 43 3.99 15.33 -19.48
N PRO A 44 3.94 16.20 -20.50
CA PRO A 44 3.04 16.01 -21.63
C PRO A 44 3.45 14.84 -22.52
N PRO A 45 2.48 14.22 -23.23
CA PRO A 45 2.76 13.36 -24.38
C PRO A 45 3.71 14.07 -25.36
N ARG A 46 4.70 13.36 -25.89
CA ARG A 46 5.73 13.92 -26.79
C ARG A 46 5.17 14.69 -27.99
N ARG A 47 3.98 14.31 -28.48
CA ARG A 47 3.29 14.98 -29.58
C ARG A 47 2.84 16.41 -29.24
N GLU A 48 2.69 16.73 -27.96
CA GLU A 48 2.20 18.02 -27.47
C GLU A 48 3.35 18.98 -27.10
N ALA A 49 4.40 18.48 -26.44
CA ALA A 49 5.52 19.31 -26.03
C ALA A 49 6.86 18.54 -25.95
N PRO A 50 8.00 19.25 -25.96
CA PRO A 50 9.33 18.62 -25.91
C PRO A 50 9.66 17.99 -24.54
N GLY A 51 8.76 18.05 -23.57
CA GLY A 51 8.94 17.55 -22.20
C GLY A 51 9.32 18.66 -21.22
N VAL A 52 9.65 18.27 -19.99
CA VAL A 52 10.02 19.17 -18.88
C VAL A 52 11.45 18.93 -18.43
N ILE A 53 12.11 19.94 -17.86
CA ILE A 53 13.50 19.80 -17.37
C ILE A 53 13.55 19.88 -15.84
N LEU A 54 14.23 18.92 -15.24
CA LEU A 54 14.67 18.92 -13.85
C LEU A 54 16.11 19.48 -13.75
N ARG A 55 16.34 20.40 -12.82
CA ARG A 55 17.65 21.05 -12.58
C ARG A 55 18.08 20.90 -11.13
N TRP A 56 19.38 20.82 -10.88
CA TRP A 56 19.97 20.76 -9.54
C TRP A 56 21.05 21.81 -9.37
N LYS A 57 21.36 22.14 -8.12
CA LYS A 57 22.54 22.95 -7.76
C LYS A 57 23.68 22.01 -7.38
N GLU A 58 24.83 22.17 -8.02
CA GLU A 58 26.02 21.35 -7.79
C GLU A 58 26.89 21.87 -6.63
N PRO A 59 27.74 21.01 -6.02
CA PRO A 59 27.90 19.56 -6.24
C PRO A 59 26.96 18.70 -5.38
N LEU A 60 26.58 17.51 -5.87
CA LEU A 60 25.74 16.55 -5.13
C LEU A 60 26.54 15.32 -4.68
N ARG A 61 26.29 14.85 -3.45
CA ARG A 61 26.78 13.55 -2.94
C ARG A 61 25.68 12.51 -3.03
N LEU A 62 25.81 11.59 -3.99
CA LEU A 62 24.76 10.63 -4.36
C LEU A 62 24.98 9.25 -3.74
N ALA A 63 23.89 8.47 -3.62
CA ALA A 63 23.97 7.05 -3.35
C ALA A 63 24.59 6.28 -4.55
N ALA A 64 25.08 5.07 -4.30
CA ALA A 64 25.57 4.15 -5.34
C ALA A 64 24.75 2.84 -5.33
N PRO A 65 24.13 2.44 -6.46
CA PRO A 65 23.98 3.23 -7.69
C PRO A 65 23.15 4.50 -7.45
N ALA A 66 23.36 5.51 -8.29
CA ALA A 66 22.60 6.75 -8.22
C ALA A 66 21.14 6.48 -8.60
N ARG A 67 20.20 7.13 -7.92
CA ARG A 67 18.75 6.93 -8.13
C ARG A 67 18.09 8.28 -8.39
N LEU A 68 17.51 8.44 -9.58
CA LEU A 68 16.60 9.53 -9.87
C LEU A 68 15.18 9.03 -9.64
N ARG A 69 14.43 9.69 -8.74
CA ARG A 69 13.09 9.27 -8.35
C ARG A 69 12.08 10.39 -8.61
N VAL A 70 10.88 9.99 -9.03
CA VAL A 70 9.70 10.83 -9.21
C VAL A 70 8.50 10.17 -8.52
N THR A 71 7.50 10.95 -8.12
CA THR A 71 6.29 10.42 -7.48
C THR A 71 5.03 10.94 -8.16
N VAL A 72 4.11 10.01 -8.44
CA VAL A 72 2.86 10.26 -9.15
C VAL A 72 1.91 11.10 -8.30
N ALA A 73 1.39 12.19 -8.89
CA ALA A 73 0.46 13.13 -8.24
C ALA A 73 -1.02 12.89 -8.60
N LEU A 74 -1.31 12.30 -9.77
CA LEU A 74 -2.66 11.88 -10.16
C LEU A 74 -2.71 10.42 -10.55
N ASP A 75 -3.84 9.79 -10.32
CA ASP A 75 -4.11 8.39 -10.62
C ASP A 75 -3.90 8.09 -12.12
N VAL A 76 -3.02 7.14 -12.42
CA VAL A 76 -2.67 6.75 -13.79
C VAL A 76 -3.54 5.55 -14.19
N ARG A 77 -4.13 5.61 -15.39
CA ARG A 77 -5.08 4.59 -15.90
C ARG A 77 -4.65 3.94 -17.21
N GLU A 78 -3.39 4.11 -17.58
CA GLU A 78 -2.80 3.54 -18.79
C GLU A 78 -1.33 3.19 -18.52
N ALA A 79 -0.69 2.49 -19.46
CA ALA A 79 0.75 2.33 -19.46
C ALA A 79 1.40 3.61 -20.00
N LYS A 80 2.47 4.05 -19.35
CA LYS A 80 3.25 5.22 -19.75
C LYS A 80 4.73 4.88 -19.73
N ARG A 81 5.44 5.39 -20.72
CA ARG A 81 6.89 5.28 -20.83
C ARG A 81 7.49 6.67 -20.81
N ILE A 82 8.16 7.03 -19.71
CA ILE A 82 8.77 8.35 -19.54
C ILE A 82 10.27 8.23 -19.71
N GLU A 83 10.78 8.76 -20.80
CA GLU A 83 12.19 8.78 -21.08
C GLU A 83 12.88 9.90 -20.30
N ALA A 84 14.00 9.57 -19.65
CA ALA A 84 14.90 10.53 -19.04
C ALA A 84 16.15 10.66 -19.91
N ARG A 85 16.47 11.90 -20.30
CA ARG A 85 17.68 12.25 -21.06
C ARG A 85 18.41 13.41 -20.41
N THR A 86 19.70 13.55 -20.67
CA THR A 86 20.41 14.78 -20.32
C THR A 86 19.78 15.95 -21.07
N ALA A 87 19.63 17.10 -20.42
CA ALA A 87 18.84 18.18 -20.99
C ALA A 87 19.61 19.01 -22.04
N LEU A 88 20.95 18.96 -22.05
CA LEU A 88 21.78 19.65 -23.04
C LEU A 88 22.19 18.74 -24.19
N THR A 89 22.77 17.57 -23.91
CA THR A 89 23.29 16.66 -24.94
C THR A 89 22.26 15.65 -25.47
N GLY A 90 21.15 15.44 -24.76
CA GLY A 90 20.10 14.49 -25.16
C GLY A 90 20.48 13.03 -24.99
N GLU A 91 21.56 12.73 -24.26
CA GLU A 91 22.00 11.37 -23.99
C GLU A 91 20.99 10.61 -23.10
N PRO A 92 20.75 9.31 -23.34
CA PRO A 92 19.81 8.53 -22.56
C PRO A 92 20.32 8.28 -21.13
N LEU A 93 19.44 8.50 -20.15
CA LEU A 93 19.71 8.24 -18.72
C LEU A 93 18.93 7.03 -18.18
N GLY A 94 17.76 6.76 -18.76
CA GLY A 94 16.89 5.69 -18.32
C GLY A 94 15.45 5.93 -18.73
N VAL A 95 14.58 5.01 -18.35
CA VAL A 95 13.15 5.08 -18.66
C VAL A 95 12.34 4.71 -17.42
N PHE A 96 11.42 5.58 -17.03
CA PHE A 96 10.40 5.24 -16.05
C PHE A 96 9.26 4.51 -16.78
N ASP A 97 9.09 3.23 -16.48
CA ASP A 97 7.95 2.44 -16.90
C ASP A 97 6.85 2.57 -15.84
N ILE A 98 5.83 3.40 -16.11
CA ILE A 98 4.79 3.79 -15.16
C ILE A 98 3.45 3.27 -15.68
N ARG A 99 2.97 2.16 -15.14
CA ARG A 99 1.71 1.53 -15.56
C ARG A 99 0.70 1.57 -14.44
N TYR A 100 -0.47 2.15 -14.68
CA TYR A 100 -1.61 2.08 -13.76
C TYR A 100 -1.36 2.56 -12.32
N ALA A 101 -0.40 3.47 -12.15
CA ALA A 101 0.08 3.92 -10.85
C ALA A 101 -1.00 4.59 -9.99
N SER A 102 -0.90 4.45 -8.67
CA SER A 102 -1.70 5.25 -7.72
C SER A 102 -1.03 6.59 -7.42
N VAL A 103 -1.83 7.50 -6.85
CA VAL A 103 -1.33 8.73 -6.24
C VAL A 103 -0.34 8.41 -5.11
N CYS A 104 0.72 9.21 -4.99
CA CYS A 104 1.85 9.01 -4.07
C CYS A 104 2.70 7.75 -4.32
N GLN A 105 2.61 7.13 -5.51
CA GLN A 105 3.47 5.99 -5.86
C GLN A 105 4.82 6.47 -6.43
N PRO A 106 5.95 6.09 -5.82
CA PRO A 106 7.28 6.45 -6.31
C PRO A 106 7.76 5.52 -7.43
N PHE A 107 8.47 6.09 -8.40
CA PHE A 107 9.16 5.38 -9.48
C PHE A 107 10.58 5.92 -9.63
N GLU A 108 11.52 5.04 -9.95
CA GLU A 108 12.92 5.42 -10.05
C GLU A 108 13.63 4.79 -11.25
N VAL A 109 14.66 5.49 -11.71
CA VAL A 109 15.69 4.96 -12.60
C VAL A 109 17.02 4.96 -11.86
N THR A 110 17.72 3.83 -11.93
CA THR A 110 19.07 3.68 -11.37
C THR A 110 20.10 3.87 -12.47
N MET A 111 21.18 4.57 -12.17
CA MET A 111 22.26 4.82 -13.14
C MET A 111 23.64 4.79 -12.48
N ALA A 112 24.67 4.60 -13.30
CA ALA A 112 26.04 4.65 -12.85
C ALA A 112 26.42 6.06 -12.36
N PRO A 113 27.34 6.20 -11.38
CA PRO A 113 27.71 7.50 -10.81
C PRO A 113 28.15 8.54 -11.84
N GLU A 114 28.90 8.14 -12.86
CA GLU A 114 29.38 9.00 -13.95
C GLU A 114 28.24 9.54 -14.83
N VAL A 115 27.22 8.71 -15.08
CA VAL A 115 26.01 9.10 -15.80
C VAL A 115 25.20 10.08 -14.97
N ALA A 116 25.07 9.82 -13.66
CA ALA A 116 24.39 10.73 -12.75
C ALA A 116 25.10 12.08 -12.62
N ALA A 117 26.43 12.11 -12.51
CA ALA A 117 27.19 13.35 -12.43
C ALA A 117 26.95 14.25 -13.66
N ARG A 118 26.83 13.65 -14.85
CA ARG A 118 26.46 14.37 -16.07
C ARG A 118 25.00 14.83 -16.05
N ALA A 119 24.07 13.98 -15.63
CA ALA A 119 22.65 14.34 -15.49
C ALA A 119 22.44 15.52 -14.53
N VAL A 120 23.22 15.60 -13.46
CA VAL A 120 23.19 16.71 -12.50
C VAL A 120 23.71 18.00 -13.16
N ARG A 121 24.87 17.95 -13.84
CA ARG A 121 25.45 19.10 -14.57
C ARG A 121 24.51 19.65 -15.64
N GLU A 122 23.99 18.76 -16.48
CA GLU A 122 23.23 19.14 -17.67
C GLU A 122 21.74 19.36 -17.40
N GLY A 123 21.23 18.89 -16.26
CA GLY A 123 19.81 18.71 -16.02
C GLY A 123 19.25 17.45 -16.70
N VAL A 124 18.02 17.10 -16.34
CA VAL A 124 17.31 15.92 -16.87
C VAL A 124 16.03 16.35 -17.55
N ARG A 125 15.90 16.07 -18.85
CA ARG A 125 14.65 16.22 -19.61
C ARG A 125 13.82 14.95 -19.47
N LEU A 126 12.57 15.10 -19.02
CA LEU A 126 11.56 14.05 -18.97
C LEU A 126 10.61 14.18 -20.16
N ARG A 127 10.40 13.09 -20.91
CA ARG A 127 9.51 13.04 -22.08
C ARG A 127 8.59 11.83 -22.00
N GLN A 128 7.29 12.03 -22.22
CA GLN A 128 6.36 10.90 -22.31
C GLN A 128 6.32 10.36 -23.74
N GLU A 129 6.91 9.20 -23.96
CA GLU A 129 6.95 8.52 -25.26
C GLU A 129 5.72 7.66 -25.51
N GLU A 130 5.10 7.12 -24.46
CA GLU A 130 3.87 6.31 -24.54
C GLU A 130 2.80 6.80 -23.54
N GLY A 131 1.54 6.63 -23.93
CA GLY A 131 0.36 7.07 -23.19
C GLY A 131 -0.24 8.37 -23.73
N GLU A 132 -1.56 8.49 -23.66
CA GLU A 132 -2.31 9.56 -24.31
C GLU A 132 -2.48 10.81 -23.46
N ARG A 133 -2.63 10.65 -22.14
CA ARG A 133 -2.83 11.78 -21.21
C ARG A 133 -1.52 12.23 -20.57
N PRO A 134 -1.38 13.48 -20.11
CA PRO A 134 -0.18 13.89 -19.36
C PRO A 134 0.02 13.06 -18.09
N LEU A 135 1.28 12.76 -17.76
CA LEU A 135 1.64 12.23 -16.45
C LEU A 135 1.79 13.39 -15.46
N TRP A 136 1.14 13.31 -14.30
CA TRP A 136 1.28 14.31 -13.24
C TRP A 136 2.22 13.82 -12.15
N LEU A 137 3.21 14.63 -11.81
CA LEU A 137 4.22 14.37 -10.79
C LEU A 137 4.21 15.50 -9.75
N PHE A 138 4.47 15.18 -8.48
CA PHE A 138 4.66 16.23 -7.46
C PHE A 138 5.93 17.02 -7.76
N ASP A 139 5.92 18.34 -7.56
CA ASP A 139 7.09 19.18 -7.86
C ASP A 139 8.02 19.42 -6.65
N GLY A 140 7.46 19.36 -5.43
CA GLY A 140 8.20 19.60 -4.19
C GLY A 140 8.44 21.07 -3.81
N GLU A 141 7.77 22.03 -4.44
CA GLU A 141 7.93 23.47 -4.16
C GLU A 141 7.32 23.87 -2.80
N SER A 142 6.25 23.20 -2.38
CA SER A 142 5.67 23.40 -1.05
C SER A 142 6.51 22.72 0.02
N SER A 143 6.73 23.40 1.15
CA SER A 143 7.35 22.80 2.34
C SER A 143 6.51 21.68 2.96
N ASP A 144 5.23 21.58 2.59
CA ASP A 144 4.32 20.53 3.07
C ASP A 144 4.38 19.25 2.24
N THR A 145 5.02 19.27 1.06
CA THR A 145 5.28 18.08 0.23
C THR A 145 6.46 17.31 0.81
N PRO A 146 6.35 16.00 1.07
CA PRO A 146 7.47 15.18 1.52
C PRO A 146 8.62 15.26 0.54
N GLU A 147 9.85 15.47 1.02
CA GLU A 147 11.03 15.60 0.15
C GLU A 147 11.22 14.40 -0.77
N ALA A 148 10.85 13.22 -0.29
CA ALA A 148 10.86 11.97 -1.03
C ALA A 148 9.87 11.89 -2.20
N PHE A 149 8.84 12.73 -2.19
CA PHE A 149 7.84 12.79 -3.26
C PHE A 149 8.19 13.83 -4.32
N ALA A 150 9.01 14.82 -3.98
CA ALA A 150 9.60 15.71 -4.96
C ALA A 150 10.51 14.93 -5.93
N PRO A 151 10.73 15.40 -7.18
CA PRO A 151 11.71 14.82 -8.07
C PRO A 151 13.10 15.03 -7.47
N HIS A 152 13.88 13.96 -7.30
CA HIS A 152 15.17 14.07 -6.62
C HIS A 152 16.17 13.03 -7.06
N PHE A 153 17.45 13.34 -6.85
CA PHE A 153 18.48 12.33 -6.73
C PHE A 153 18.62 11.91 -5.26
N LEU A 154 18.68 10.59 -5.01
CA LEU A 154 18.92 10.07 -3.66
C LEU A 154 20.39 10.29 -3.27
N GLY A 155 20.60 10.97 -2.14
CA GLY A 155 21.90 11.16 -1.53
C GLY A 155 22.42 9.90 -0.84
N ALA A 156 23.70 9.90 -0.45
CA ALA A 156 24.27 8.78 0.30
C ALA A 156 23.48 8.55 1.60
N VAL A 157 23.07 7.30 1.85
CA VAL A 157 22.32 6.89 3.04
C VAL A 157 23.20 5.96 3.87
N SER A 158 23.22 6.15 5.19
CA SER A 158 23.90 5.29 6.16
C SER A 158 22.87 4.59 7.07
N GLY A 159 23.33 3.65 7.90
CA GLY A 159 22.46 2.85 8.77
C GLY A 159 21.86 1.63 8.08
N ASP A 160 21.10 0.83 8.85
CA ASP A 160 20.48 -0.39 8.35
C ASP A 160 19.18 -0.09 7.59
N ARG A 161 18.83 -0.97 6.65
CA ARG A 161 17.66 -0.75 5.76
C ARG A 161 16.35 -0.74 6.52
N TRP A 162 16.25 -1.51 7.60
CA TRP A 162 15.05 -1.57 8.41
C TRP A 162 14.85 -0.31 9.26
N GLY A 163 15.93 0.29 9.76
CA GLY A 163 15.93 1.61 10.40
C GLY A 163 15.42 2.69 9.45
N GLN A 164 15.92 2.70 8.20
CA GLN A 164 15.43 3.64 7.17
C GLN A 164 13.97 3.36 6.80
N PHE A 165 13.57 2.08 6.72
CA PHE A 165 12.17 1.68 6.50
C PHE A 165 11.24 2.22 7.58
N GLU A 166 11.58 2.05 8.87
CA GLU A 166 10.76 2.52 9.98
C GLU A 166 10.68 4.05 10.01
N ALA A 167 11.79 4.74 9.74
CA ALA A 167 11.79 6.19 9.64
C ALA A 167 10.94 6.69 8.46
N ARG A 168 11.01 6.03 7.31
CA ARG A 168 10.19 6.34 6.14
C ARG A 168 8.72 6.08 6.40
N LEU A 169 8.38 4.92 6.96
CA LEU A 169 7.02 4.53 7.31
C LEU A 169 6.38 5.55 8.26
N CYS A 170 7.09 5.97 9.30
CA CYS A 170 6.61 6.94 10.30
C CYS A 170 6.66 8.40 9.83
N SER A 171 6.87 8.65 8.54
CA SER A 171 6.88 9.98 7.92
C SER A 171 5.79 10.08 6.86
N SER A 172 5.46 11.30 6.45
CA SER A 172 4.46 11.54 5.40
C SER A 172 4.84 11.03 4.02
N ALA A 173 6.07 10.55 3.83
CA ALA A 173 6.48 9.88 2.61
C ALA A 173 5.94 8.45 2.50
N SER A 174 5.18 7.96 3.49
CA SER A 174 4.40 6.73 3.38
C SER A 174 2.91 6.96 3.04
N LEU A 175 2.47 8.22 2.93
CA LEU A 175 1.08 8.57 2.62
C LEU A 175 0.67 8.04 1.23
N GLN A 176 -0.56 7.53 1.12
CA GLN A 176 -1.16 6.99 -0.10
C GLN A 176 -2.57 7.55 -0.32
N ALA A 177 -3.18 7.22 -1.47
CA ALA A 177 -4.57 7.54 -1.74
C ALA A 177 -5.50 6.91 -0.69
N PHE A 178 -6.50 7.68 -0.22
CA PHE A 178 -7.49 7.20 0.73
C PHE A 178 -8.25 5.97 0.20
N GLY A 179 -8.56 5.05 1.10
CA GLY A 179 -9.13 3.75 0.80
C GLY A 179 -8.16 2.64 1.21
N TRP A 180 -8.27 1.48 0.60
CA TRP A 180 -7.54 0.29 1.03
C TRP A 180 -6.02 0.42 0.97
N ILE A 181 -5.50 1.23 0.05
CA ILE A 181 -4.06 1.45 -0.10
C ILE A 181 -3.50 2.19 1.12
N GLU A 182 -4.09 3.33 1.49
CA GLU A 182 -3.76 4.04 2.73
C GLU A 182 -4.15 3.25 3.98
N GLY A 183 -5.24 2.48 3.93
CA GLY A 183 -5.65 1.62 5.03
C GLY A 183 -4.59 0.58 5.42
N CYS A 184 -3.86 0.02 4.45
CA CYS A 184 -2.73 -0.87 4.73
C CYS A 184 -1.58 -0.16 5.45
N VAL A 185 -1.28 1.09 5.05
CA VAL A 185 -0.26 1.94 5.69
C VAL A 185 -0.66 2.27 7.12
N LEU A 186 -1.90 2.74 7.31
CA LEU A 186 -2.46 3.07 8.61
C LEU A 186 -2.49 1.85 9.54
N ASP A 187 -2.85 0.67 9.06
CA ASP A 187 -2.83 -0.55 9.87
C ASP A 187 -1.39 -0.92 10.28
N GLY A 188 -0.44 -0.90 9.34
CA GLY A 188 0.99 -1.08 9.65
C GLY A 188 1.49 -0.11 10.72
N LEU A 189 1.20 1.18 10.57
CA LEU A 189 1.54 2.21 11.55
C LEU A 189 0.84 1.96 12.89
N TRP A 190 -0.43 1.59 12.90
CA TRP A 190 -1.20 1.34 14.10
C TRP A 190 -0.66 0.16 14.90
N GLN A 191 -0.29 -0.95 14.23
CA GLN A 191 0.34 -2.07 14.91
C GLN A 191 1.69 -1.70 15.52
N MET A 192 2.51 -0.94 14.79
CA MET A 192 3.78 -0.45 15.30
C MET A 192 3.59 0.53 16.47
N ALA A 193 2.55 1.37 16.43
CA ALA A 193 2.23 2.35 17.47
C ALA A 193 1.84 1.72 18.82
N ARG A 194 1.45 0.44 18.82
CA ARG A 194 1.10 -0.33 20.01
C ARG A 194 2.29 -1.07 20.62
N LEU A 195 3.42 -1.12 19.93
CA LEU A 195 4.67 -1.62 20.51
C LEU A 195 5.31 -0.57 21.42
N PRO A 196 6.09 -0.97 22.45
CA PRO A 196 6.93 -0.03 23.19
C PRO A 196 7.92 0.69 22.27
N GLY A 197 8.01 2.02 22.37
CA GLY A 197 8.75 2.88 21.43
C GLY A 197 7.96 3.29 20.17
N GLY A 198 6.64 3.01 20.13
CA GLY A 198 5.76 3.28 19.00
C GLY A 198 5.28 4.73 18.87
N GLU A 199 5.86 5.70 19.58
CA GLU A 199 5.38 7.09 19.61
C GLU A 199 5.46 7.76 18.22
N ALA A 200 6.50 7.47 17.45
CA ALA A 200 6.65 7.99 16.09
C ALA A 200 5.53 7.47 15.17
N ALA A 201 5.24 6.17 15.23
CA ALA A 201 4.16 5.56 14.45
C ALA A 201 2.79 6.12 14.87
N ARG A 202 2.55 6.33 16.17
CA ARG A 202 1.31 6.94 16.67
C ARG A 202 1.11 8.36 16.13
N LYS A 203 2.16 9.19 16.14
CA LYS A 203 2.14 10.53 15.55
C LYS A 203 1.86 10.48 14.04
N ALA A 204 2.45 9.50 13.34
CA ALA A 204 2.22 9.30 11.91
C ALA A 204 0.76 8.92 11.62
N VAL A 205 0.13 8.01 12.39
CA VAL A 205 -1.31 7.68 12.26
C VAL A 205 -2.15 8.95 12.32
N THR A 206 -1.96 9.77 13.37
CA THR A 206 -2.70 11.03 13.50
C THR A 206 -2.43 11.98 12.33
N ALA A 207 -1.16 12.14 11.93
CA ALA A 207 -0.80 13.03 10.82
C ALA A 207 -1.43 12.61 9.49
N HIS A 208 -1.47 11.30 9.21
CA HIS A 208 -2.09 10.73 8.02
C HIS A 208 -3.61 10.92 8.04
N LEU A 209 -4.28 10.52 9.13
CA LEU A 209 -5.74 10.67 9.25
C LEU A 209 -6.18 12.13 9.09
N ARG A 210 -5.43 13.08 9.64
CA ARG A 210 -5.73 14.52 9.51
C ARG A 210 -5.55 15.08 8.10
N ARG A 211 -4.98 14.32 7.16
CA ARG A 211 -4.99 14.68 5.73
C ARG A 211 -6.32 14.41 5.04
N PHE A 212 -7.15 13.52 5.61
CA PHE A 212 -8.41 13.11 5.02
C PHE A 212 -9.62 13.48 5.87
N VAL A 213 -9.47 13.43 7.19
CA VAL A 213 -10.55 13.64 8.16
C VAL A 213 -10.28 14.90 8.97
N SER A 214 -11.16 15.89 8.82
CA SER A 214 -11.11 17.12 9.60
C SER A 214 -11.35 16.84 11.09
N PRO A 215 -10.95 17.75 12.00
CA PRO A 215 -11.30 17.62 13.42
C PRO A 215 -12.82 17.54 13.68
N GLY A 216 -13.64 18.12 12.80
CA GLY A 216 -15.11 18.03 12.87
C GLY A 216 -15.68 16.74 12.28
N GLY A 217 -14.85 15.86 11.73
CA GLY A 217 -15.25 14.58 11.12
C GLY A 217 -15.68 14.66 9.66
N ASP A 218 -15.36 15.76 8.96
CA ASP A 218 -15.54 15.83 7.51
C ASP A 218 -14.46 15.00 6.81
N LEU A 219 -14.87 14.15 5.89
CA LEU A 219 -13.99 13.37 5.02
C LEU A 219 -13.79 14.11 3.69
N SER A 220 -12.55 14.36 3.28
CA SER A 220 -12.22 14.81 1.92
C SER A 220 -10.95 14.17 1.40
N TYR A 221 -11.01 13.66 0.17
CA TYR A 221 -9.91 12.94 -0.47
C TYR A 221 -10.20 12.81 -1.98
N GLU A 222 -9.32 12.11 -2.68
CA GLU A 222 -9.40 11.82 -4.11
C GLU A 222 -9.66 10.32 -4.30
N GLY A 223 -10.80 9.99 -4.92
CA GLY A 223 -11.17 8.61 -5.26
C GLY A 223 -10.53 8.12 -6.57
N PRO A 224 -11.05 7.02 -7.13
CA PRO A 224 -10.64 6.50 -8.44
C PRO A 224 -10.59 7.60 -9.51
N GLY A 225 -9.50 7.65 -10.29
CA GLY A 225 -9.29 8.68 -11.31
C GLY A 225 -8.87 10.04 -10.76
N SER A 226 -8.53 10.10 -9.46
CA SER A 226 -8.30 11.36 -8.72
C SER A 226 -9.52 12.27 -8.63
N ALA A 227 -10.72 11.69 -8.73
CA ALA A 227 -11.97 12.42 -8.60
C ALA A 227 -12.20 12.86 -7.14
N PRO A 228 -12.42 14.16 -6.86
CA PRO A 228 -12.60 14.64 -5.50
C PRO A 228 -13.86 14.03 -4.84
N GLN A 229 -13.71 13.64 -3.59
CA GLN A 229 -14.75 13.06 -2.75
C GLN A 229 -14.92 13.92 -1.50
N ARG A 230 -16.17 14.07 -1.04
CA ARG A 230 -16.51 14.77 0.21
C ARG A 230 -17.62 14.01 0.93
N ASN A 231 -17.40 13.69 2.21
CA ASN A 231 -18.36 13.06 3.12
C ASN A 231 -19.07 11.82 2.54
N ARG A 232 -18.33 11.04 1.74
CA ARG A 232 -18.78 9.76 1.17
C ARG A 232 -17.58 8.85 0.90
N THR A 233 -17.81 7.55 0.88
CA THR A 233 -16.80 6.60 0.36
C THR A 233 -17.06 6.34 -1.13
N TYR A 234 -16.09 5.74 -1.85
CA TYR A 234 -16.24 5.40 -3.27
C TYR A 234 -16.60 3.92 -3.50
N GLY A 235 -17.01 3.21 -2.45
CA GLY A 235 -17.28 1.78 -2.48
C GLY A 235 -16.59 1.02 -1.36
N MET A 236 -16.65 -0.31 -1.43
CA MET A 236 -16.04 -1.18 -0.43
C MET A 236 -14.55 -0.88 -0.28
N GLU A 237 -13.86 -0.57 -1.37
CA GLU A 237 -12.44 -0.19 -1.41
C GLU A 237 -12.09 1.05 -0.57
N GLY A 238 -13.08 1.86 -0.18
CA GLY A 238 -12.92 3.02 0.71
C GLY A 238 -12.92 2.70 2.21
N LEU A 239 -13.20 1.46 2.63
CA LEU A 239 -13.58 1.14 4.01
C LEU A 239 -12.40 0.88 4.96
N LEU A 240 -11.24 0.43 4.48
CA LEU A 240 -10.15 -0.01 5.36
C LEU A 240 -9.63 1.06 6.34
N PRO A 241 -9.44 2.34 5.98
CA PRO A 241 -9.00 3.37 6.93
C PRO A 241 -9.90 3.51 8.17
N PHE A 242 -11.18 3.19 8.04
CA PHE A 242 -12.14 3.27 9.15
C PHE A 242 -11.87 2.22 10.24
N ALA A 243 -11.17 1.12 9.94
CA ALA A 243 -10.70 0.20 11.00
C ALA A 243 -9.79 0.92 11.99
N ILE A 244 -8.90 1.78 11.49
CA ILE A 244 -7.94 2.50 12.33
C ILE A 244 -8.61 3.68 13.01
N ILE A 245 -9.48 4.42 12.31
CA ILE A 245 -10.28 5.49 12.93
C ILE A 245 -11.13 4.94 14.08
N ALA A 246 -11.77 3.77 13.91
CA ALA A 246 -12.58 3.15 14.97
C ALA A 246 -11.75 2.81 16.22
N GLN A 247 -10.50 2.39 16.03
CA GLN A 247 -9.60 2.02 17.13
C GLN A 247 -8.93 3.23 17.78
N SER A 248 -8.58 4.27 17.01
CA SER A 248 -7.84 5.44 17.52
C SER A 248 -8.75 6.59 17.96
N GLU A 249 -9.90 6.76 17.31
CA GLU A 249 -10.85 7.86 17.50
C GLU A 249 -12.31 7.34 17.48
N PRO A 250 -12.72 6.44 18.41
CA PRO A 250 -14.00 5.70 18.34
C PRO A 250 -15.26 6.60 18.35
N GLN A 251 -15.13 7.85 18.77
CA GLN A 251 -16.20 8.85 18.81
C GLN A 251 -16.23 9.76 17.58
N ASN A 252 -15.33 9.56 16.60
CA ASN A 252 -15.27 10.40 15.41
C ASN A 252 -16.54 10.18 14.55
N PRO A 253 -17.33 11.22 14.25
CA PRO A 253 -18.60 11.06 13.54
C PRO A 253 -18.44 10.53 12.12
N VAL A 254 -17.23 10.63 11.53
CA VAL A 254 -16.92 10.08 10.20
C VAL A 254 -17.19 8.57 10.13
N LEU A 255 -17.10 7.85 11.25
CA LEU A 255 -17.35 6.40 11.34
C LEU A 255 -18.78 6.02 10.95
N LYS A 256 -19.74 6.95 11.04
CA LYS A 256 -21.11 6.73 10.56
C LYS A 256 -21.21 6.59 9.04
N LEU A 257 -20.30 7.21 8.29
CA LEU A 257 -20.22 7.03 6.84
C LEU A 257 -19.86 5.57 6.49
N ALA A 258 -18.95 4.95 7.23
CA ALA A 258 -18.57 3.56 7.00
C ALA A 258 -19.74 2.60 7.28
N GLU A 259 -20.45 2.78 8.41
CA GLU A 259 -21.64 1.96 8.72
C GLU A 259 -22.71 2.08 7.63
N GLN A 260 -22.99 3.30 7.15
CA GLN A 260 -23.95 3.55 6.08
C GLN A 260 -23.54 2.85 4.79
N GLU A 261 -22.28 3.01 4.38
CA GLU A 261 -21.75 2.38 3.17
C GLU A 261 -21.84 0.85 3.22
N ILE A 262 -21.44 0.26 4.35
CA ILE A 262 -21.50 -1.18 4.55
C ILE A 262 -22.93 -1.68 4.39
N ARG A 263 -23.89 -1.04 5.08
CA ARG A 263 -25.30 -1.46 5.05
C ARG A 263 -25.91 -1.33 3.64
N ALA A 264 -25.52 -0.31 2.88
CA ALA A 264 -25.99 -0.11 1.51
C ALA A 264 -25.51 -1.20 0.52
N ARG A 265 -24.52 -2.02 0.91
CA ARG A 265 -23.85 -3.00 0.04
C ARG A 265 -24.04 -4.45 0.46
N LEU A 266 -24.82 -4.69 1.52
CA LEU A 266 -25.12 -6.04 1.96
C LEU A 266 -25.95 -6.76 0.90
N ASP A 267 -25.48 -7.94 0.50
CA ASP A 267 -26.31 -8.88 -0.23
C ASP A 267 -27.19 -9.72 0.72
N LYS A 268 -27.94 -10.67 0.14
CA LYS A 268 -28.84 -11.57 0.88
C LYS A 268 -28.15 -12.43 1.95
N ASP A 269 -26.83 -12.65 1.83
CA ASP A 269 -26.04 -13.45 2.76
C ASP A 269 -25.22 -12.53 3.70
N ASN A 270 -25.64 -11.26 3.81
CA ASN A 270 -24.98 -10.21 4.60
C ASN A 270 -23.53 -9.94 4.21
N ALA A 271 -23.11 -10.29 2.99
CA ALA A 271 -21.78 -9.93 2.49
C ALA A 271 -21.81 -8.54 1.85
N VAL A 272 -20.85 -7.71 2.23
CA VAL A 272 -20.55 -6.45 1.54
C VAL A 272 -19.94 -6.81 0.19
N ILE A 273 -20.62 -6.48 -0.90
CA ILE A 273 -20.13 -6.76 -2.26
C ILE A 273 -20.16 -5.51 -3.14
N ASP A 274 -19.38 -5.54 -4.21
CA ASP A 274 -19.38 -4.51 -5.26
C ASP A 274 -19.54 -5.17 -6.63
N HIS A 275 -20.31 -4.53 -7.52
CA HIS A 275 -20.49 -4.94 -8.92
C HIS A 275 -20.87 -6.42 -9.11
N ASP A 276 -21.76 -6.95 -8.26
CA ASP A 276 -22.18 -8.36 -8.24
C ASP A 276 -21.02 -9.36 -8.12
N ARG A 277 -19.93 -8.96 -7.44
CA ARG A 277 -18.74 -9.78 -7.24
C ARG A 277 -18.41 -9.94 -5.76
N THR A 278 -18.13 -11.17 -5.37
CA THR A 278 -17.50 -11.48 -4.09
C THR A 278 -15.99 -11.49 -4.30
N THR A 279 -15.29 -10.63 -3.57
CA THR A 279 -13.83 -10.58 -3.63
C THR A 279 -13.19 -10.91 -2.29
N THR A 280 -11.98 -11.47 -2.34
CA THR A 280 -11.18 -11.78 -1.13
C THR A 280 -10.85 -10.53 -0.33
N GLU A 281 -10.70 -9.39 -0.99
CA GLU A 281 -10.56 -8.07 -0.38
C GLU A 281 -11.58 -7.84 0.72
N GLY A 282 -12.84 -8.26 0.55
CA GLY A 282 -13.88 -7.92 1.49
C GLY A 282 -13.75 -8.56 2.88
N VAL A 283 -12.90 -9.59 3.08
CA VAL A 283 -12.60 -10.02 4.46
C VAL A 283 -11.74 -8.99 5.19
N TYR A 284 -10.75 -8.41 4.52
CA TYR A 284 -9.80 -7.46 5.12
C TYR A 284 -10.29 -6.02 5.01
N ILE A 285 -10.81 -5.61 3.85
CA ILE A 285 -11.25 -4.24 3.58
C ILE A 285 -12.62 -3.94 4.18
N ALA A 286 -13.52 -4.92 4.33
CA ALA A 286 -14.85 -4.70 4.93
C ALA A 286 -15.02 -5.42 6.28
N GLY A 287 -14.62 -6.69 6.37
CA GLY A 287 -14.72 -7.47 7.61
C GLY A 287 -13.92 -6.87 8.76
N TYR A 288 -12.68 -6.45 8.53
CA TYR A 288 -11.86 -5.85 9.60
C TYR A 288 -12.41 -4.50 10.10
N PRO A 289 -12.81 -3.52 9.26
CA PRO A 289 -13.51 -2.33 9.75
C PRO A 289 -14.79 -2.64 10.51
N LEU A 290 -15.58 -3.63 10.07
CA LEU A 290 -16.77 -4.08 10.80
C LEU A 290 -16.40 -4.59 12.20
N ALA A 291 -15.37 -5.42 12.32
CA ALA A 291 -14.89 -5.93 13.61
C ALA A 291 -14.39 -4.79 14.51
N ALA A 292 -13.65 -3.83 13.95
CA ALA A 292 -13.16 -2.67 14.69
C ALA A 292 -14.30 -1.77 15.18
N LEU A 293 -15.31 -1.50 14.35
CA LEU A 293 -16.52 -0.77 14.72
C LEU A 293 -17.33 -1.52 15.78
N ALA A 294 -17.50 -2.83 15.63
CA ALA A 294 -18.18 -3.68 16.59
C ALA A 294 -17.54 -3.58 17.98
N ARG A 295 -16.20 -3.63 18.04
CA ARG A 295 -15.48 -3.47 19.30
C ARG A 295 -15.56 -2.05 19.86
N ALA A 296 -15.35 -1.04 19.01
CA ALA A 296 -15.38 0.37 19.41
C ALA A 296 -16.75 0.79 19.98
N TRP A 297 -17.83 0.29 19.40
CA TRP A 297 -19.20 0.63 19.78
C TRP A 297 -19.92 -0.43 20.61
N LYS A 298 -19.26 -1.56 20.90
CA LYS A 298 -19.82 -2.72 21.62
C LYS A 298 -21.13 -3.20 20.99
N ARG A 299 -21.09 -3.49 19.69
CA ARG A 299 -22.26 -3.84 18.86
C ARG A 299 -22.14 -5.23 18.25
N ASP A 300 -22.93 -6.16 18.78
CA ASP A 300 -22.95 -7.56 18.34
C ASP A 300 -23.48 -7.72 16.90
N ASP A 301 -24.37 -6.84 16.46
CA ASP A 301 -24.87 -6.88 15.07
C ASP A 301 -23.75 -6.59 14.05
N LEU A 302 -22.82 -5.69 14.38
CA LEU A 302 -21.65 -5.42 13.55
C LEU A 302 -20.63 -6.56 13.63
N ALA A 303 -20.47 -7.21 14.79
CA ALA A 303 -19.63 -8.39 14.92
C ALA A 303 -20.16 -9.54 14.05
N ALA A 304 -21.47 -9.78 14.08
CA ALA A 304 -22.12 -10.79 13.23
C ALA A 304 -21.91 -10.48 11.73
N LEU A 305 -22.02 -9.22 11.31
CA LEU A 305 -21.71 -8.81 9.94
C LEU A 305 -20.22 -9.02 9.59
N ALA A 306 -19.29 -8.79 10.52
CA ALA A 306 -17.87 -9.07 10.31
C ALA A 306 -17.63 -10.56 10.04
N LEU A 307 -18.21 -11.44 10.88
CA LEU A 307 -18.11 -12.89 10.72
C LEU A 307 -18.79 -13.38 9.44
N ALA A 308 -19.90 -12.76 9.03
CA ALA A 308 -20.54 -13.04 7.75
C ALA A 308 -19.60 -12.77 6.56
N GLN A 309 -18.73 -11.75 6.64
CA GLN A 309 -17.75 -11.51 5.57
C GLN A 309 -16.81 -12.71 5.41
N LEU A 310 -16.33 -13.30 6.51
CA LEU A 310 -15.42 -14.45 6.50
C LEU A 310 -16.13 -15.70 5.95
N ARG A 311 -17.30 -16.04 6.48
CA ARG A 311 -18.08 -17.23 6.06
C ARG A 311 -18.42 -17.17 4.58
N THR A 312 -18.93 -16.04 4.10
CA THR A 312 -19.32 -15.91 2.71
C THR A 312 -18.13 -16.00 1.75
N ARG A 313 -16.94 -15.47 2.09
CA ARG A 313 -15.75 -15.66 1.24
C ARG A 313 -15.21 -17.09 1.33
N ARG A 314 -15.30 -17.79 2.46
CA ARG A 314 -15.02 -19.23 2.52
C ARG A 314 -15.90 -19.99 1.53
N ASP A 315 -17.20 -19.73 1.56
CA ASP A 315 -18.16 -20.51 0.79
C ASP A 315 -18.12 -20.17 -0.71
N ARG A 316 -17.82 -18.93 -1.08
CA ARG A 316 -17.85 -18.47 -2.48
C ARG A 316 -16.47 -18.42 -3.16
N SER A 317 -15.41 -18.07 -2.43
CA SER A 317 -14.08 -17.82 -3.02
C SER A 317 -13.17 -19.05 -2.99
N VAL A 318 -13.53 -20.10 -2.25
CA VAL A 318 -12.77 -21.36 -2.21
C VAL A 318 -13.43 -22.38 -3.13
N ILE A 319 -12.83 -22.62 -4.30
CA ILE A 319 -13.37 -23.53 -5.33
C ILE A 319 -12.30 -24.57 -5.62
N GLN A 320 -12.64 -25.85 -5.41
CA GLN A 320 -11.73 -26.99 -5.62
C GLN A 320 -10.37 -26.81 -4.92
N GLY A 321 -10.39 -26.28 -3.70
CA GLY A 321 -9.20 -26.05 -2.87
C GLY A 321 -8.37 -24.81 -3.22
N LYS A 322 -8.71 -24.10 -4.31
CA LYS A 322 -8.06 -22.84 -4.70
C LYS A 322 -8.79 -21.63 -4.14
N ILE A 323 -8.06 -20.56 -3.86
CA ILE A 323 -8.63 -19.30 -3.38
C ILE A 323 -8.69 -18.33 -4.57
N TYR A 324 -9.89 -18.06 -5.07
CA TYR A 324 -10.13 -17.13 -6.17
C TYR A 324 -10.34 -15.72 -5.62
N GLN A 325 -9.58 -14.74 -6.13
CA GLN A 325 -9.71 -13.37 -5.66
C GLN A 325 -11.06 -12.76 -6.00
N ASN A 326 -11.67 -13.14 -7.13
CA ASN A 326 -12.91 -12.55 -7.60
C ASN A 326 -13.85 -13.62 -8.14
N VAL A 327 -15.04 -13.71 -7.55
CA VAL A 327 -16.08 -14.67 -7.96
C VAL A 327 -17.37 -13.90 -8.22
N GLY A 328 -17.99 -14.13 -9.37
CA GLY A 328 -19.31 -13.59 -9.70
C GLY A 328 -20.37 -14.12 -8.74
N ARG A 329 -21.40 -13.32 -8.43
CA ARG A 329 -22.47 -13.68 -7.49
C ARG A 329 -23.12 -15.04 -7.78
N GLY A 330 -23.24 -15.42 -9.05
CA GLY A 330 -23.80 -16.71 -9.47
C GLY A 330 -22.83 -17.89 -9.40
N GLY A 331 -21.56 -17.67 -9.06
CA GLY A 331 -20.50 -18.70 -9.10
C GLY A 331 -20.09 -19.10 -10.52
N ASP A 332 -20.66 -18.46 -11.55
CA ASP A 332 -20.45 -18.76 -12.98
C ASP A 332 -19.07 -18.31 -13.49
N ARG A 333 -18.42 -17.40 -12.77
CA ARG A 333 -17.13 -16.81 -13.15
C ARG A 333 -16.23 -16.67 -11.94
N ALA A 334 -14.99 -17.14 -12.05
CA ALA A 334 -13.97 -17.02 -11.03
C ALA A 334 -12.64 -16.61 -11.67
N PHE A 335 -11.98 -15.60 -11.12
CA PHE A 335 -10.76 -14.99 -11.69
C PHE A 335 -9.63 -14.95 -10.66
N LEU A 336 -8.38 -14.89 -11.18
CA LEU A 336 -7.17 -14.78 -10.37
C LEU A 336 -7.07 -15.84 -9.24
N PRO A 337 -7.12 -17.15 -9.57
CA PRO A 337 -6.89 -18.20 -8.59
C PRO A 337 -5.50 -18.04 -7.98
N ASN A 338 -5.41 -18.15 -6.65
CA ASN A 338 -4.16 -18.24 -5.91
C ASN A 338 -3.23 -17.03 -6.11
N TRP A 339 -3.79 -15.90 -6.54
CA TRP A 339 -3.06 -14.63 -6.64
C TRP A 339 -2.62 -14.18 -5.25
N ALA A 340 -1.34 -13.87 -5.09
CA ALA A 340 -0.69 -13.69 -3.79
C ALA A 340 -1.37 -12.64 -2.93
N ARG A 341 -1.72 -11.49 -3.50
CA ARG A 341 -2.43 -10.44 -2.77
C ARG A 341 -3.88 -10.81 -2.44
N GLY A 342 -4.55 -11.59 -3.29
CA GLY A 342 -5.88 -12.15 -2.99
C GLY A 342 -5.84 -13.13 -1.82
N VAL A 343 -4.85 -14.04 -1.81
CA VAL A 343 -4.60 -14.97 -0.68
C VAL A 343 -4.23 -14.20 0.59
N ALA A 344 -3.42 -13.15 0.46
CA ALA A 344 -3.06 -12.26 1.56
C ALA A 344 -4.29 -11.59 2.18
N TRP A 345 -5.18 -11.01 1.37
CA TRP A 345 -6.44 -10.44 1.86
C TRP A 345 -7.27 -11.47 2.59
N TYR A 346 -7.41 -12.65 2.01
CA TYR A 346 -8.14 -13.75 2.61
C TYR A 346 -7.58 -14.12 4.00
N LEU A 347 -6.30 -14.47 4.09
CA LEU A 347 -5.68 -14.88 5.35
C LEU A 347 -5.60 -13.75 6.38
N LEU A 348 -5.18 -12.55 5.96
CA LEU A 348 -5.01 -11.41 6.85
C LEU A 348 -6.36 -10.91 7.37
N GLY A 349 -7.40 -10.89 6.54
CA GLY A 349 -8.76 -10.55 6.94
C GLY A 349 -9.31 -11.49 8.01
N PHE A 350 -9.14 -12.81 7.83
CA PHE A 350 -9.50 -13.79 8.85
C PHE A 350 -8.75 -13.54 10.16
N ALA A 351 -7.42 -13.40 10.09
CA ALA A 351 -6.59 -13.20 11.27
C ALA A 351 -6.99 -11.93 12.04
N ARG A 352 -7.20 -10.81 11.32
CA ARG A 352 -7.55 -9.51 11.91
C ARG A 352 -8.95 -9.49 12.52
N VAL A 353 -9.94 -10.06 11.84
CA VAL A 353 -11.31 -10.09 12.35
C VAL A 353 -11.41 -10.93 13.61
N LEU A 354 -10.86 -12.14 13.60
CA LEU A 354 -10.85 -13.02 14.77
C LEU A 354 -10.07 -12.42 15.94
N GLU A 355 -8.92 -11.79 15.67
CA GLU A 355 -8.12 -11.13 16.71
C GLU A 355 -8.85 -9.93 17.32
N THR A 356 -9.43 -9.07 16.48
CA THR A 356 -10.09 -7.83 16.92
C THR A 356 -11.34 -8.11 17.75
N LEU A 357 -12.08 -9.15 17.41
CA LEU A 357 -13.24 -9.60 18.18
C LEU A 357 -12.86 -10.48 19.39
N GLU A 358 -11.57 -10.80 19.57
CA GLU A 358 -11.07 -11.69 20.62
C GLU A 358 -11.70 -13.09 20.59
N LEU A 359 -12.01 -13.59 19.39
CA LEU A 359 -12.66 -14.88 19.20
C LEU A 359 -11.64 -16.00 19.02
N GLY A 360 -11.45 -16.80 20.08
CA GLY A 360 -10.71 -18.05 20.03
C GLY A 360 -11.44 -19.18 19.26
N PRO A 361 -10.88 -20.40 19.20
CA PRO A 361 -11.43 -21.53 18.46
C PRO A 361 -12.63 -22.19 19.17
N GLY A 362 -13.48 -21.41 19.83
CA GLY A 362 -14.72 -21.88 20.47
C GLY A 362 -15.86 -22.06 19.48
N ALA A 363 -17.01 -22.53 19.97
CA ALA A 363 -18.15 -22.92 19.13
C ALA A 363 -18.63 -21.82 18.15
N GLU A 364 -18.57 -20.54 18.56
CA GLU A 364 -19.03 -19.41 17.74
C GLU A 364 -18.20 -19.19 16.46
N ALA A 365 -16.91 -19.52 16.49
CA ALA A 365 -15.96 -19.24 15.41
C ALA A 365 -15.16 -20.48 14.97
N ALA A 366 -15.54 -21.69 15.41
CA ALA A 366 -14.82 -22.93 15.12
C ALA A 366 -14.63 -23.13 13.61
N ASP A 367 -15.69 -22.92 12.83
CA ASP A 367 -15.70 -23.04 11.38
C ASP A 367 -14.74 -22.05 10.67
N LEU A 368 -14.56 -20.87 11.28
CA LEU A 368 -13.65 -19.84 10.77
C LEU A 368 -12.19 -20.12 11.11
N HIS A 369 -11.93 -20.66 12.30
CA HIS A 369 -10.59 -21.12 12.70
C HIS A 369 -10.13 -22.32 11.89
N GLU A 370 -11.03 -23.26 11.60
CA GLU A 370 -10.75 -24.40 10.72
C GLU A 370 -10.38 -23.93 9.31
N GLU A 371 -11.13 -22.99 8.75
CA GLU A 371 -10.84 -22.40 7.45
C GLU A 371 -9.50 -21.65 7.44
N PHE A 372 -9.24 -20.82 8.46
CA PHE A 372 -7.97 -20.11 8.58
C PHE A 372 -6.78 -21.08 8.63
N ARG A 373 -6.88 -22.17 9.41
CA ARG A 373 -5.86 -23.23 9.46
C ARG A 373 -5.72 -23.97 8.14
N ARG A 374 -6.82 -24.23 7.43
CA ARG A 374 -6.81 -24.89 6.10
C ARG A 374 -6.06 -24.01 5.10
N ALA A 375 -6.42 -22.74 4.99
CA ALA A 375 -5.79 -21.80 4.07
C ALA A 375 -4.30 -21.58 4.39
N ALA A 376 -3.94 -21.45 5.68
CA ALA A 376 -2.54 -21.32 6.11
C ALA A 376 -1.70 -22.56 5.76
N ARG A 377 -2.21 -23.77 6.06
CA ARG A 377 -1.55 -25.04 5.69
C ARG A 377 -1.39 -25.20 4.17
N TRP A 378 -2.35 -24.71 3.40
CA TRP A 378 -2.27 -24.74 1.95
C TRP A 378 -1.22 -23.76 1.40
N ALA A 379 -1.09 -22.56 1.98
CA ALA A 379 -0.14 -21.55 1.51
C ALA A 379 1.32 -21.84 1.87
N LEU A 380 1.57 -22.46 3.03
CA LEU A 380 2.92 -22.71 3.57
C LEU A 380 3.88 -23.44 2.60
N PRO A 381 3.49 -24.55 1.93
CA PRO A 381 4.37 -25.27 1.01
C PRO A 381 4.84 -24.46 -0.21
N PHE A 382 4.16 -23.37 -0.55
CA PHE A 382 4.52 -22.50 -1.66
C PHE A 382 5.55 -21.42 -1.30
N GLN A 383 5.99 -21.34 -0.03
CA GLN A 383 7.06 -20.43 0.34
C GLN A 383 8.36 -20.86 -0.35
N ARG A 384 8.97 -19.91 -1.06
CA ARG A 384 10.20 -20.14 -1.81
C ARG A 384 11.41 -20.12 -0.88
N ALA A 385 12.56 -20.56 -1.41
CA ALA A 385 13.84 -20.55 -0.69
C ALA A 385 14.28 -19.16 -0.22
N ASP A 386 13.87 -18.10 -0.93
CA ASP A 386 14.10 -16.69 -0.55
C ASP A 386 13.17 -16.19 0.59
N GLY A 387 12.30 -17.05 1.11
CA GLY A 387 11.36 -16.72 2.20
C GLY A 387 10.08 -16.01 1.73
N LEU A 388 9.90 -15.81 0.43
CA LEU A 388 8.78 -15.07 -0.16
C LEU A 388 7.86 -16.02 -0.96
N TRP A 389 6.71 -15.49 -1.40
CA TRP A 389 5.79 -16.19 -2.32
C TRP A 389 5.81 -15.54 -3.70
N GLY A 390 5.61 -16.34 -4.74
CA GLY A 390 5.35 -15.87 -6.10
C GLY A 390 4.01 -15.13 -6.19
N ASN A 391 3.85 -14.23 -7.16
CA ASN A 391 2.60 -13.47 -7.33
C ASN A 391 1.38 -14.37 -7.61
N PHE A 392 1.60 -15.62 -8.02
CA PHE A 392 0.62 -16.69 -8.00
C PHE A 392 1.27 -17.87 -7.28
N LEU A 393 0.69 -18.31 -6.16
CA LEU A 393 1.37 -19.21 -5.22
C LEU A 393 1.71 -20.58 -5.84
N ASP A 394 0.79 -21.11 -6.63
CA ASP A 394 0.89 -22.43 -7.26
C ASP A 394 1.62 -22.42 -8.62
N ASP A 395 2.10 -21.24 -9.06
CA ASP A 395 2.88 -21.09 -10.29
C ASP A 395 4.38 -20.92 -9.95
N PRO A 396 5.22 -21.94 -10.18
CA PRO A 396 6.65 -21.87 -9.86
C PRO A 396 7.42 -20.83 -10.70
N HIS A 397 6.84 -20.37 -11.80
CA HIS A 397 7.43 -19.36 -12.68
C HIS A 397 6.94 -17.94 -12.36
N ALA A 398 5.94 -17.78 -11.51
CA ALA A 398 5.46 -16.47 -11.11
C ALA A 398 6.56 -15.71 -10.33
N GLY A 399 6.91 -14.52 -10.81
CA GLY A 399 7.85 -13.65 -10.11
C GLY A 399 7.34 -13.28 -8.71
N VAL A 400 8.26 -13.05 -7.78
CA VAL A 400 7.98 -12.69 -6.38
C VAL A 400 6.99 -11.53 -6.24
N ASP A 401 6.11 -11.54 -5.24
CA ASP A 401 5.33 -10.36 -4.84
C ASP A 401 5.56 -10.06 -3.36
N THR A 402 6.27 -8.97 -3.07
CA THR A 402 6.55 -8.56 -1.68
C THR A 402 5.29 -8.16 -0.92
N SER A 403 4.26 -7.64 -1.60
CA SER A 403 3.01 -7.24 -0.94
C SER A 403 2.18 -8.46 -0.50
N GLY A 404 1.93 -9.41 -1.40
CA GLY A 404 1.29 -10.68 -1.06
C GLY A 404 2.07 -11.46 -0.01
N SER A 405 3.41 -11.53 -0.14
CA SER A 405 4.27 -12.21 0.84
C SER A 405 4.15 -11.61 2.23
N ALA A 406 4.24 -10.28 2.36
CA ALA A 406 4.12 -9.60 3.64
C ALA A 406 2.76 -9.83 4.29
N GLY A 407 1.66 -9.78 3.53
CA GLY A 407 0.31 -10.01 4.05
C GLY A 407 0.06 -11.46 4.50
N ILE A 408 0.50 -12.45 3.70
CA ILE A 408 0.43 -13.88 4.07
C ILE A 408 1.23 -14.13 5.35
N ALA A 409 2.49 -13.68 5.39
CA ALA A 409 3.35 -13.84 6.56
C ALA A 409 2.81 -13.14 7.81
N THR A 410 2.17 -11.97 7.66
CA THR A 410 1.50 -11.27 8.78
C THR A 410 0.41 -12.15 9.38
N ALA A 411 -0.44 -12.75 8.55
CA ALA A 411 -1.50 -13.65 9.02
C ALA A 411 -0.91 -14.88 9.73
N LEU A 412 0.16 -15.48 9.19
CA LEU A 412 0.87 -16.59 9.81
C LEU A 412 1.46 -16.21 11.18
N ALA A 413 2.06 -15.02 11.29
CA ALA A 413 2.62 -14.52 12.54
C ALA A 413 1.54 -14.26 13.60
N ILE A 414 0.39 -13.67 13.21
CA ILE A 414 -0.76 -13.48 14.11
C ILE A 414 -1.28 -14.84 14.58
N GLY A 415 -1.52 -15.77 13.64
CA GLY A 415 -2.03 -17.10 13.95
C GLY A 415 -1.11 -17.90 14.89
N ALA A 416 0.21 -17.81 14.71
CA ALA A 416 1.17 -18.46 15.60
C ALA A 416 1.17 -17.82 17.00
N ARG A 417 1.22 -16.48 17.08
CA ARG A 417 1.19 -15.74 18.36
C ARG A 417 -0.07 -16.03 19.17
N CYS A 418 -1.22 -16.12 18.50
CA CYS A 418 -2.50 -16.43 19.15
C CYS A 418 -2.71 -17.93 19.43
N GLY A 419 -1.75 -18.80 19.09
CA GLY A 419 -1.86 -20.24 19.29
C GLY A 419 -2.83 -20.95 18.34
N TRP A 420 -3.22 -20.30 17.23
CA TRP A 420 -4.11 -20.87 16.22
C TRP A 420 -3.37 -21.74 15.20
N LEU A 421 -2.09 -21.44 14.98
CA LEU A 421 -1.18 -22.12 14.04
C LEU A 421 0.06 -22.65 14.76
N PRO A 422 0.70 -23.71 14.23
CA PRO A 422 1.93 -24.26 14.80
C PRO A 422 3.13 -23.31 14.61
N GLY A 423 4.22 -23.57 15.34
CA GLY A 423 5.44 -22.75 15.31
C GLY A 423 6.10 -22.62 13.93
N GLU A 424 5.84 -23.55 12.99
CA GLU A 424 6.27 -23.45 11.60
C GLU A 424 5.76 -22.17 10.92
N ALA A 425 4.53 -21.73 11.26
CA ALA A 425 3.97 -20.49 10.72
C ALA A 425 4.78 -19.27 11.14
N GLN A 426 5.27 -19.23 12.39
CA GLN A 426 6.16 -18.16 12.86
C GLN A 426 7.53 -18.22 12.18
N ALA A 427 8.09 -19.42 11.99
CA ALA A 427 9.35 -19.59 11.28
C ALA A 427 9.25 -19.10 9.82
N ALA A 428 8.15 -19.43 9.13
CA ALA A 428 7.87 -18.91 7.79
C ALA A 428 7.77 -17.39 7.77
N ALA A 429 7.08 -16.79 8.73
CA ALA A 429 6.95 -15.34 8.85
C ALA A 429 8.30 -14.63 9.06
N ARG A 430 9.22 -15.20 9.86
CA ARG A 430 10.58 -14.65 10.02
C ARG A 430 11.42 -14.76 8.75
N ARG A 431 11.32 -15.88 8.01
CA ARG A 431 11.98 -16.00 6.70
C ARG A 431 11.49 -14.94 5.73
N THR A 432 10.20 -14.60 5.77
CA THR A 432 9.65 -13.51 4.97
C THR A 432 10.21 -12.15 5.37
N GLU A 433 10.29 -11.83 6.66
CA GLU A 433 10.93 -10.59 7.11
C GLU A 433 12.37 -10.48 6.56
N ALA A 434 13.17 -11.54 6.70
CA ALA A 434 14.52 -11.57 6.14
C ALA A 434 14.54 -11.42 4.60
N GLY A 435 13.63 -12.10 3.89
CA GLY A 435 13.50 -12.00 2.43
C GLY A 435 13.12 -10.60 1.94
N LEU A 436 12.27 -9.88 2.68
CA LEU A 436 11.83 -8.52 2.33
C LEU A 436 12.97 -7.49 2.40
N GLU A 437 13.98 -7.70 3.25
CA GLU A 437 15.11 -6.78 3.42
C GLU A 437 15.91 -6.58 2.11
N ALA A 438 15.97 -7.61 1.28
CA ALA A 438 16.62 -7.55 -0.03
C ALA A 438 15.94 -6.57 -1.00
N PHE A 439 14.66 -6.27 -0.78
CA PHE A 439 13.83 -5.39 -1.62
C PHE A 439 13.71 -3.96 -1.08
N LEU A 440 14.34 -3.65 0.05
CA LEU A 440 14.38 -2.29 0.58
C LEU A 440 15.39 -1.44 -0.21
N THR A 441 14.94 -0.28 -0.67
CA THR A 441 15.83 0.77 -1.17
C THR A 441 16.71 1.29 -0.04
N PRO A 442 17.84 1.98 -0.33
CA PRO A 442 18.70 2.52 0.72
C PRO A 442 17.96 3.45 1.69
N ASP A 443 16.95 4.17 1.22
CA ASP A 443 16.10 5.06 2.03
C ASP A 443 14.83 4.40 2.58
N GLY A 444 14.73 3.07 2.51
CA GLY A 444 13.70 2.30 3.22
C GLY A 444 12.37 2.10 2.51
N PHE A 445 12.21 2.50 1.25
CA PHE A 445 11.02 2.10 0.49
C PHE A 445 11.09 0.62 0.14
N LEU A 446 9.94 -0.06 0.20
CA LEU A 446 9.84 -1.45 -0.19
C LEU A 446 9.44 -1.59 -1.66
N GLY A 447 10.33 -2.18 -2.46
CA GLY A 447 10.06 -2.58 -3.84
C GLY A 447 9.54 -4.00 -3.97
N GLY A 448 9.55 -4.52 -5.21
CA GLY A 448 9.22 -5.92 -5.49
C GLY A 448 7.73 -6.27 -5.42
N MET A 449 6.82 -5.29 -5.28
CA MET A 449 5.39 -5.58 -5.25
C MET A 449 4.82 -5.71 -6.66
N ALA A 450 3.84 -6.59 -6.86
CA ALA A 450 3.03 -6.57 -8.06
C ALA A 450 2.20 -5.28 -8.14
N GLN A 451 2.11 -4.66 -9.32
CA GLN A 451 1.34 -3.43 -9.51
C GLN A 451 -0.15 -3.63 -9.15
N PHE A 452 -0.86 -2.56 -8.85
CA PHE A 452 -2.32 -2.57 -8.71
C PHE A 452 -2.98 -3.21 -9.93
N ASN A 453 -4.05 -3.99 -9.72
CA ASN A 453 -4.64 -4.87 -10.73
C ASN A 453 -5.52 -4.16 -11.77
N LYS A 454 -5.45 -2.83 -11.90
CA LYS A 454 -6.21 -2.04 -12.90
C LYS A 454 -5.92 -2.49 -14.34
N GLY A 455 -4.71 -3.00 -14.61
CA GLY A 455 -4.32 -3.58 -15.90
C GLY A 455 -4.66 -5.06 -16.07
N GLY A 456 -5.46 -5.64 -15.18
CA GLY A 456 -5.93 -7.02 -15.26
C GLY A 456 -4.86 -8.09 -15.01
N GLU A 457 -5.23 -9.33 -15.33
CA GLU A 457 -4.40 -10.52 -15.06
C GLU A 457 -3.08 -10.53 -15.83
N ALA A 458 -3.06 -10.05 -17.08
CA ALA A 458 -1.85 -9.97 -17.88
C ALA A 458 -0.77 -9.11 -17.18
N LEU A 459 -1.17 -7.98 -16.58
CA LEU A 459 -0.26 -7.15 -15.78
C LEU A 459 0.24 -7.88 -14.52
N GLN A 460 -0.62 -8.67 -13.87
CA GLN A 460 -0.24 -9.42 -12.68
C GLN A 460 0.72 -10.58 -13.01
N ARG A 461 0.53 -11.26 -14.13
CA ARG A 461 1.41 -12.35 -14.56
C ARG A 461 2.75 -11.86 -15.10
N ALA A 462 2.81 -10.63 -15.62
CA ALA A 462 4.06 -10.02 -16.06
C ALA A 462 5.09 -9.91 -14.91
N PRO A 463 6.40 -9.91 -15.22
CA PRO A 463 7.45 -9.71 -14.21
C PRO A 463 7.56 -8.25 -13.72
N TYR A 464 6.61 -7.38 -14.09
CA TYR A 464 6.62 -5.96 -13.72
C TYR A 464 6.37 -5.78 -12.22
N ARG A 465 7.35 -5.17 -11.53
CA ARG A 465 7.30 -4.90 -10.08
C ARG A 465 7.58 -3.44 -9.81
N VAL A 466 6.99 -2.95 -8.73
CA VAL A 466 6.99 -1.53 -8.36
C VAL A 466 7.29 -1.36 -6.88
N MET A 467 7.45 -0.11 -6.47
CA MET A 467 7.49 0.31 -5.06
C MET A 467 6.17 0.97 -4.70
N ALA A 468 5.67 0.73 -3.49
CA ALA A 468 4.61 1.55 -2.91
C ALA A 468 4.58 1.44 -1.37
N PRO A 469 4.30 2.54 -0.67
CA PRO A 469 4.04 2.52 0.78
C PRO A 469 3.01 1.50 1.25
N MET A 470 2.03 1.13 0.43
CA MET A 470 1.06 0.07 0.77
C MET A 470 1.74 -1.25 1.17
N ALA A 471 2.76 -1.67 0.41
CA ALA A 471 3.55 -2.86 0.74
C ALA A 471 4.35 -2.65 2.03
N MET A 472 4.82 -1.42 2.31
CA MET A 472 5.45 -1.08 3.58
C MET A 472 4.49 -1.22 4.75
N GLY A 473 3.22 -0.80 4.58
CA GLY A 473 2.17 -1.02 5.57
C GLY A 473 2.01 -2.49 5.94
N LEU A 474 1.94 -3.39 4.95
CA LEU A 474 1.85 -4.83 5.17
C LEU A 474 3.12 -5.40 5.84
N ALA A 475 4.31 -4.98 5.40
CA ALA A 475 5.56 -5.40 6.02
C ALA A 475 5.67 -4.91 7.48
N ALA A 476 5.16 -3.72 7.80
CA ALA A 476 5.14 -3.20 9.16
C ALA A 476 4.22 -4.01 10.07
N GLN A 477 3.07 -4.48 9.56
CA GLN A 477 2.20 -5.40 10.32
C GLN A 477 2.92 -6.71 10.65
N LEU A 478 3.66 -7.29 9.69
CA LEU A 478 4.49 -8.48 9.90
C LEU A 478 5.52 -8.24 11.02
N ARG A 479 6.30 -7.16 10.90
CA ARG A 479 7.32 -6.79 11.90
C ARG A 479 6.70 -6.58 13.27
N ALA A 480 5.54 -5.92 13.34
CA ALA A 480 4.84 -5.71 14.59
C ALA A 480 4.39 -7.03 15.23
N ALA A 481 3.84 -7.95 14.44
CA ALA A 481 3.40 -9.26 14.91
C ALA A 481 4.56 -10.12 15.44
N LEU A 482 5.71 -10.12 14.75
CA LEU A 482 6.91 -10.85 15.18
C LEU A 482 7.51 -10.27 16.47
N ARG A 483 7.65 -8.94 16.56
CA ARG A 483 8.15 -8.25 17.75
C ARG A 483 7.26 -8.45 18.98
N ALA A 484 5.95 -8.54 18.79
CA ALA A 484 5.02 -8.84 19.87
C ALA A 484 5.17 -10.29 20.37
N ALA A 485 5.40 -11.25 19.46
CA ALA A 485 5.64 -12.64 19.81
C ALA A 485 6.95 -12.83 20.60
N ASP A 486 8.03 -12.12 20.22
CA ASP A 486 9.33 -12.17 20.91
C ASP A 486 9.28 -11.72 22.38
N ARG A 487 8.26 -10.94 22.74
CA ARG A 487 8.08 -10.42 24.10
C ARG A 487 7.21 -11.31 24.99
N GLY A 488 6.74 -12.45 24.50
CA GLY A 488 5.85 -13.33 25.27
C GLY A 488 4.46 -12.72 25.52
N SER A 489 4.06 -11.70 24.75
CA SER A 489 2.74 -11.10 24.84
C SER A 489 1.69 -12.04 24.24
N VAL A 490 1.17 -12.96 25.06
CA VAL A 490 0.04 -13.85 24.71
C VAL A 490 -1.30 -13.11 24.72
N LYS A 491 -1.37 -11.91 25.32
CA LYS A 491 -2.57 -11.07 25.25
C LYS A 491 -2.60 -10.30 23.92
N PRO A 492 -3.78 -10.17 23.26
CA PRO A 492 -3.92 -9.28 22.12
C PRO A 492 -3.36 -7.92 22.52
N ILE A 493 -2.46 -7.40 21.70
CA ILE A 493 -1.89 -6.06 21.88
C ILE A 493 -3.11 -5.15 22.01
N LEU A 494 -3.21 -4.36 23.10
CA LEU A 494 -4.42 -3.66 23.56
C LEU A 494 -4.66 -2.31 22.89
#